data_AF-A0A9Q3FJ99-F1
#
_entry.id   AF-A0A9Q3FJ99-F1
#
_cell.length_a   1.000
_cell.length_b   1.000
_cell.length_c   1.000
_cell.angle_alpha   90.00
_cell.angle_beta   90.00
_cell.angle_gamma   90.00
#
_symmetry.space_group_name_H-M   'P 1'
#
loop_
_entity.id
_entity.type
_entity.pdbx_description
1 polymer ?
#
loop_
_entity_poly.entity_id
_entity_poly.type
_entity_poly.pdbx_seq_one_letter_code
_entity_poly.pdbx_strand_id
1 'polypeptide(L)'
;MAGGAHGFHALKRNPNIDRYALMRDSVSQSFKFNSRNTRNSLIILGLIPFSLFYIAVTDSHKWDWAGKRKGESLYKYPKKTEGLSPESEE
;
A
#
# COMPACT_ATOMS: atom_id res chain seq x y z
N MET A 1 -20.00 -6.61 -45.28
CA MET A 1 -18.58 -6.56 -45.67
C MET A 1 -18.00 -7.96 -45.51
N ALA A 2 -17.67 -8.59 -46.63
CA ALA A 2 -17.06 -9.91 -46.70
C ALA A 2 -15.56 -9.75 -46.99
N GLY A 3 -14.73 -10.63 -46.41
CA GLY A 3 -13.31 -10.75 -46.80
C GLY A 3 -12.32 -10.72 -45.63
N GLY A 4 -12.39 -11.67 -44.71
CA GLY A 4 -11.29 -11.97 -43.78
C GLY A 4 -10.43 -13.07 -44.37
N ALA A 5 -9.18 -12.75 -44.75
CA ALA A 5 -8.23 -13.68 -45.33
C ALA A 5 -8.00 -14.90 -44.42
N HIS A 6 -8.40 -16.08 -44.88
CA HIS A 6 -7.99 -17.35 -44.30
C HIS A 6 -6.54 -17.61 -44.68
N GLY A 7 -5.63 -17.77 -43.70
CA GLY A 7 -4.42 -18.56 -43.97
C GLY A 7 -3.11 -18.22 -43.28
N PHE A 8 -3.02 -17.27 -42.34
CA PHE A 8 -1.81 -17.15 -41.49
C PHE A 8 -2.15 -17.35 -40.02
N HIS A 9 -2.02 -18.59 -39.54
CA HIS A 9 -2.07 -18.90 -38.12
C HIS A 9 -0.69 -18.67 -37.50
N ALA A 10 -0.37 -17.39 -37.22
CA ALA A 10 0.89 -16.99 -36.58
C ALA A 10 1.11 -17.63 -35.21
N LEU A 11 0.01 -18.03 -34.55
CA LEU A 11 0.00 -18.60 -33.21
C LEU A 11 -0.60 -20.00 -33.25
N LYS A 12 0.17 -20.98 -32.77
CA LYS A 12 -0.33 -22.32 -32.47
C LYS A 12 -1.22 -22.24 -31.23
N ARG A 13 -2.54 -22.30 -31.43
CA ARG A 13 -3.48 -22.34 -30.30
C ARG A 13 -3.22 -23.57 -29.44
N ASN A 14 -3.12 -23.33 -28.13
CA ASN A 14 -3.07 -24.38 -27.13
C ASN A 14 -4.34 -24.28 -26.29
N PRO A 15 -5.24 -25.28 -26.36
CA PRO A 15 -6.52 -25.21 -25.66
C PRO A 15 -6.36 -25.10 -24.14
N ASN A 16 -5.24 -25.57 -23.58
CA ASN A 16 -4.99 -25.50 -22.15
C ASN A 16 -4.64 -24.07 -21.69
N ILE A 17 -3.87 -23.34 -22.51
CA ILE A 17 -3.50 -21.95 -22.22
C ILE A 17 -4.74 -21.06 -22.35
N ASP A 18 -5.51 -21.25 -23.42
CA ASP A 18 -6.73 -20.47 -23.66
C ASP A 18 -7.75 -20.69 -22.53
N ARG A 19 -7.91 -21.93 -22.03
CA ARG A 19 -8.78 -22.23 -20.88
C ARG A 19 -8.30 -21.59 -19.58
N TYR A 20 -7.00 -21.60 -19.30
CA TYR A 20 -6.45 -20.94 -18.11
C TYR A 20 -6.64 -19.42 -18.17
N ALA A 21 -6.42 -18.81 -19.34
CA ALA A 21 -6.68 -17.40 -19.56
C ALA A 21 -8.16 -17.07 -19.30
N LEU A 22 -9.08 -17.83 -19.91
CA LEU A 22 -10.52 -17.68 -19.68
C LEU A 22 -10.91 -17.85 -18.20
N MET A 23 -10.30 -18.81 -17.48
CA MET A 23 -10.56 -19.00 -16.05
C MET A 23 -10.15 -17.77 -15.24
N ARG A 24 -8.98 -17.17 -15.52
CA ARG A 24 -8.51 -15.95 -14.84
C ARG A 24 -9.40 -14.76 -15.12
N ASP A 25 -9.82 -14.59 -16.36
CA ASP A 25 -10.64 -13.44 -16.77
C ASP A 25 -12.06 -13.51 -16.19
N SER A 26 -12.56 -14.73 -15.96
CA SER A 26 -13.89 -14.99 -15.36
C SER A 26 -13.88 -15.09 -13.82
N VAL A 27 -12.77 -14.78 -13.14
CA VAL A 27 -12.69 -14.84 -11.67
C VAL A 27 -13.73 -13.94 -10.99
N SER A 28 -14.04 -12.78 -11.57
CA SER A 28 -15.04 -11.85 -11.00
C SER A 28 -16.44 -12.45 -10.96
N GLN A 29 -16.79 -13.29 -11.94
CA GLN A 29 -18.10 -13.95 -12.03
C GLN A 29 -18.25 -15.10 -11.03
N SER A 30 -17.13 -15.76 -10.68
CA SER A 30 -17.12 -16.93 -9.80
C SER A 30 -16.72 -16.62 -8.36
N PHE A 31 -16.37 -15.37 -8.06
CA PHE A 31 -15.93 -14.95 -6.73
C PHE A 31 -17.04 -15.14 -5.68
N LYS A 32 -16.65 -15.68 -4.52
CA LYS A 32 -17.53 -15.85 -3.36
C LYS A 32 -16.82 -15.40 -2.08
N PHE A 33 -17.57 -14.70 -1.23
CA PHE A 33 -17.16 -14.36 0.12
C PHE A 33 -17.23 -15.61 1.01
N ASN A 34 -16.12 -16.33 1.09
CA ASN A 34 -15.89 -17.35 2.11
C ASN A 34 -15.06 -16.76 3.26
N SER A 35 -15.00 -17.44 4.41
CA SER A 35 -14.29 -16.96 5.59
C SER A 35 -12.84 -16.53 5.29
N ARG A 36 -12.13 -17.28 4.43
CA ARG A 36 -10.75 -16.96 4.02
C ARG A 36 -10.66 -15.73 3.13
N ASN A 37 -11.47 -15.64 2.08
CA ASN A 37 -11.48 -14.54 1.12
C ASN A 37 -11.95 -13.24 1.78
N THR A 38 -12.94 -13.31 2.66
CA THR A 38 -13.42 -12.16 3.43
C THR A 38 -12.32 -11.65 4.35
N ARG A 39 -11.64 -12.54 5.11
CA ARG A 39 -10.50 -12.13 5.96
C ARG A 39 -9.40 -11.46 5.15
N ASN A 40 -9.00 -12.05 4.02
CA ASN A 40 -7.97 -11.48 3.16
C ASN A 40 -8.38 -10.11 2.60
N SER A 41 -9.64 -9.97 2.16
CA SER A 41 -10.16 -8.72 1.62
C SER A 41 -10.16 -7.62 2.69
N LEU A 42 -10.61 -7.93 3.91
CA LEU A 42 -10.62 -6.98 5.02
C LEU A 42 -9.21 -6.54 5.43
N ILE A 43 -8.23 -7.45 5.43
CA ILE A 43 -6.85 -7.11 5.76
C ILE A 43 -6.25 -6.22 4.66
N ILE A 44 -6.34 -6.65 3.40
CA ILE A 44 -5.65 -5.99 2.30
C ILE A 44 -6.30 -4.64 1.96
N LEU A 45 -7.63 -4.60 1.87
CA LEU A 45 -8.35 -3.39 1.45
C LEU A 45 -8.80 -2.51 2.63
N GLY A 46 -8.84 -3.05 3.85
CA GLY A 46 -9.23 -2.31 5.04
C GLY A 46 -8.03 -1.99 5.93
N LEU A 47 -7.47 -3.02 6.56
CA LEU A 47 -6.49 -2.86 7.64
C LEU A 47 -5.21 -2.16 7.17
N ILE A 48 -4.66 -2.56 6.02
CA ILE A 48 -3.41 -1.98 5.49
C ILE A 48 -3.59 -0.49 5.12
N PRO A 49 -4.54 -0.07 4.26
CA PRO A 49 -4.68 1.35 3.94
C PRO A 49 -5.11 2.18 5.15
N PHE A 50 -5.96 1.63 6.03
CA PHE A 50 -6.37 2.32 7.25
C PHE A 50 -5.18 2.58 8.19
N SER A 51 -4.31 1.59 8.42
CA SER A 51 -3.15 1.75 9.28
C SER A 51 -2.14 2.75 8.72
N LEU A 52 -1.89 2.71 7.40
CA LEU A 52 -1.04 3.68 6.72
C LEU A 52 -1.61 5.09 6.83
N PHE A 53 -2.90 5.26 6.58
CA PHE A 53 -3.57 6.55 6.70
C PHE A 53 -3.53 7.07 8.15
N TYR A 54 -3.79 6.20 9.12
CA TYR A 54 -3.73 6.55 10.53
C TYR A 54 -2.35 7.08 10.92
N ILE A 55 -1.27 6.35 10.57
CA ILE A 55 0.11 6.79 10.82
C ILE A 55 0.36 8.14 10.15
N ALA A 56 -0.01 8.28 8.87
CA ALA A 56 0.18 9.51 8.12
C ALA A 56 -0.50 10.71 8.78
N VAL A 57 -1.75 10.55 9.24
CA VAL A 57 -2.49 11.62 9.93
C VAL A 57 -1.87 11.90 11.30
N THR A 58 -1.57 10.87 12.08
CA THR A 58 -1.02 11.08 13.42
C THR A 58 0.36 11.72 13.37
N ASP A 59 1.21 11.35 12.42
CA ASP A 59 2.59 11.86 12.35
C ASP A 59 2.73 13.08 11.44
N SER A 60 1.66 13.47 10.76
CA SER A 60 1.61 14.73 10.02
C SER A 60 2.00 15.89 10.95
N HIS A 61 2.97 16.69 10.50
CA HIS A 61 3.44 17.89 11.18
C HIS A 61 4.11 17.70 12.56
N LYS A 62 4.35 16.46 13.01
CA LYS A 62 5.09 16.23 14.26
C LYS A 62 6.59 16.47 14.12
N TRP A 63 7.15 16.19 12.95
CA TRP A 63 8.59 16.16 12.70
C TRP A 63 9.04 17.39 11.92
N ASP A 64 10.12 18.00 12.37
CA ASP A 64 10.81 19.09 11.67
C ASP A 64 12.31 18.84 11.72
N TRP A 65 12.88 18.49 10.57
CA TRP A 65 14.30 18.13 10.43
C TRP A 65 15.12 19.23 9.78
N ALA A 66 14.48 20.30 9.30
CA ALA A 66 15.18 21.35 8.57
C ALA A 66 16.17 22.08 9.50
N GLY A 67 17.46 21.97 9.19
CA GLY A 67 18.53 22.67 9.90
C GLY A 67 18.84 22.19 11.33
N LYS A 68 18.31 21.03 11.77
CA LYS A 68 18.55 20.48 13.11
C LYS A 68 19.99 19.96 13.27
N ARG A 69 20.60 20.24 14.43
CA ARG A 69 21.96 19.78 14.79
C ARG A 69 21.93 18.54 15.69
N LYS A 70 23.08 17.88 15.85
CA LYS A 70 23.24 16.73 16.75
C LYS A 70 22.86 17.11 18.18
N GLY A 71 21.91 16.39 18.77
CA GLY A 71 21.41 16.62 20.13
C GLY A 71 20.16 17.51 20.20
N GLU A 72 19.74 18.14 19.09
CA GLU A 72 18.50 18.91 19.04
C GLU A 72 17.28 18.02 18.77
N SER A 73 16.12 18.39 19.33
CA SER A 73 14.88 17.65 19.12
C SER A 73 14.37 17.80 17.68
N LEU A 74 14.01 16.65 17.09
CA LEU A 74 13.38 16.54 15.77
C LEU A 74 11.87 16.78 15.79
N TYR A 75 11.27 16.90 16.98
CA TYR A 75 9.86 17.26 17.10
C TYR A 75 9.67 18.75 16.87
N LYS A 76 8.64 19.10 16.10
CA LYS A 76 8.25 20.49 15.80
C LYS A 76 7.95 21.30 17.06
N TYR A 77 7.33 20.66 18.05
CA TYR A 77 7.02 21.27 19.36
C TYR A 77 7.72 20.47 20.47
N PRO A 78 9.00 20.75 20.75
CA PRO A 78 9.72 20.07 21.83
C PRO A 78 9.11 20.47 23.18
N LYS A 79 8.83 19.49 24.04
CA LYS A 79 8.46 19.78 25.43
C LYS A 79 9.68 20.39 26.13
N LYS A 80 9.48 21.54 26.78
CA LYS A 80 10.51 22.15 27.62
C LYS A 80 10.73 21.23 28.82
N THR A 81 11.90 20.59 28.89
CA THR A 81 12.32 19.86 30.08
C THR A 81 12.54 20.89 31.19
N GLU A 82 11.68 20.94 32.20
CA GLU A 82 11.73 21.85 33.37
C GLU A 82 12.89 21.53 34.35
N GLY A 83 14.07 21.15 33.85
CA GLY A 83 15.13 20.58 34.70
C GLY A 83 16.56 20.97 34.36
N LEU A 84 16.81 21.91 33.45
CA LEU A 84 18.17 22.44 33.23
C LEU A 84 18.20 23.92 33.57
N SER A 85 18.26 24.20 34.87
CA SER A 85 18.80 25.46 35.37
C SER A 85 20.29 25.52 34.96
N PRO A 86 20.77 26.62 34.37
CA PRO A 86 22.18 26.79 34.01
C PRO A 86 23.12 27.06 35.21
N GLU A 87 22.76 26.72 36.46
CA GLU A 87 23.52 27.07 37.68
C GLU A 87 24.42 25.97 38.27
N SER A 88 24.84 24.95 37.51
CA SER A 88 25.80 23.95 38.03
C SER A 88 27.18 23.97 37.38
N GLU A 89 27.52 25.06 36.69
CA GLU A 89 28.90 25.40 36.33
C GLU A 89 29.29 26.70 37.04
N GLU A 90 29.52 26.63 38.35
CA GLU A 90 30.47 27.46 39.12
C GLU A 90 30.61 26.95 40.55
#